data_AF-A0A1H3M006-F1
#
_entry.id   AF-A0A1H3M006-F1
#
_cell.length_a   1.000
_cell.length_b   1.000
_cell.length_c   1.000
_cell.angle_alpha   90.00
_cell.angle_beta   90.00
_cell.angle_gamma   90.00
#
_symmetry.space_group_name_H-M   'P 1'
#
loop_
_entity.id
_entity.type
_entity.pdbx_description
1 polymer ?
#
loop_
_entity_poly.entity_id
_entity_poly.type
_entity_poly.pdbx_seq_one_letter_code
_entity_poly.pdbx_strand_id
1 'polypeptide(L)'
;MHNFDGTNPLLEALGDEPEIKEITLTNSSAFIIVEPLTQVRLQPFEKTVIQVIGNAAYEHIMANINQLNALKSDVISIETSEPEPEPEPEPEPEPEPEPEPEPEPGPSIFKTNGVANDSVYITHDSGPAVTIDWGDGSEPTVIERVNNYRPSAQHRYQDTNKYTITATSVGGSVFAVQGAVEELVSWGSNNPYFNQNGNSVQTGSLIKVPELLPPHITKLKFSGQSAFNQDIASWDVSHVTDVAGCFEMCLEFNQSLNSWFMPLVTDLSNLFANARKFNQSIADWDISNIANTSGMFKNAWAFNQSINTWNMSNVVDASNMFANASAFNQPLNNWNVARIEYMGMMFANAYMFNQDLSGWCVSLQVQKPMMFDSNSLLVLEHLPVWGTCPSPS
;
A
#
# COMPACT_ATOMS: atom_id res chain seq x y z
N MET A 1 -28.82 -54.18 7.68
CA MET A 1 -29.72 -54.13 8.86
C MET A 1 -28.92 -53.52 10.00
N HIS A 2 -29.56 -52.59 10.69
CA HIS A 2 -29.09 -51.66 11.74
C HIS A 2 -28.39 -50.37 11.31
N ASN A 3 -28.86 -49.30 11.97
CA ASN A 3 -28.94 -47.89 11.63
C ASN A 3 -28.06 -47.05 12.59
N PHE A 4 -27.69 -45.84 12.12
CA PHE A 4 -27.56 -44.53 12.79
C PHE A 4 -27.23 -44.43 14.30
N ASP A 5 -26.20 -43.62 14.62
CA ASP A 5 -26.24 -42.27 15.28
C ASP A 5 -24.76 -41.78 15.34
N GLY A 6 -24.32 -40.58 14.95
CA GLY A 6 -24.68 -39.25 15.43
C GLY A 6 -23.76 -38.81 16.59
N THR A 7 -23.14 -37.63 16.46
CA THR A 7 -22.39 -36.80 17.44
C THR A 7 -20.85 -36.73 17.31
N ASN A 8 -20.37 -35.48 17.14
CA ASN A 8 -19.02 -34.99 17.44
C ASN A 8 -19.11 -34.30 18.82
N PRO A 9 -18.12 -34.42 19.73
CA PRO A 9 -17.34 -33.23 20.09
C PRO A 9 -15.88 -33.46 20.54
N LEU A 10 -15.13 -32.34 20.46
CA LEU A 10 -13.89 -31.93 21.11
C LEU A 10 -13.55 -32.47 22.53
N LEU A 11 -12.23 -32.39 22.80
CA LEU A 11 -11.50 -32.19 24.08
C LEU A 11 -11.01 -33.42 24.86
N GLU A 12 -9.68 -33.59 24.91
CA GLU A 12 -8.90 -33.55 26.17
C GLU A 12 -7.37 -33.40 25.90
N ALA A 13 -6.81 -32.28 26.43
CA ALA A 13 -5.44 -31.93 26.87
C ALA A 13 -4.20 -32.33 26.00
N LEU A 14 -3.43 -31.42 25.39
CA LEU A 14 -2.47 -30.43 25.94
C LEU A 14 -1.51 -30.98 27.01
N GLY A 15 -0.22 -31.05 26.64
CA GLY A 15 0.90 -31.28 27.55
C GLY A 15 2.16 -31.69 26.79
N ASP A 16 2.89 -30.70 26.28
CA ASP A 16 4.37 -30.63 26.25
C ASP A 16 4.76 -29.39 25.41
N GLU A 17 5.30 -28.38 26.10
CA GLU A 17 5.74 -27.13 25.48
C GLU A 17 6.93 -27.34 24.53
N PRO A 18 7.09 -26.54 23.47
CA PRO A 18 8.27 -26.58 22.64
C PRO A 18 9.49 -26.07 23.42
N GLU A 19 10.49 -26.95 23.61
CA GLU A 19 11.78 -26.63 24.23
C GLU A 19 12.54 -25.60 23.36
N ILE A 20 12.59 -24.34 23.80
CA ILE A 20 13.35 -23.29 23.11
C ILE A 20 14.83 -23.48 23.44
N LYS A 21 15.64 -23.94 22.47
CA LYS A 21 17.11 -23.96 22.61
C LYS A 21 17.72 -22.81 21.81
N GLU A 22 18.30 -21.84 22.53
CA GLU A 22 19.09 -20.76 21.93
C GLU A 22 20.40 -21.29 21.34
N ILE A 23 20.69 -20.94 20.08
CA ILE A 23 21.97 -21.24 19.44
C ILE A 23 22.68 -19.92 19.16
N THR A 24 23.81 -19.70 19.82
CA THR A 24 24.68 -18.53 19.57
C THR A 24 25.83 -18.96 18.65
N LEU A 25 25.94 -18.34 17.48
CA LEU A 25 27.05 -18.57 16.54
C LEU A 25 28.05 -17.41 16.62
N THR A 26 29.27 -17.69 17.05
CA THR A 26 30.36 -16.71 17.17
C THR A 26 31.33 -16.79 15.98
N ASN A 27 31.06 -16.00 14.92
CA ASN A 27 31.91 -15.71 13.72
C ASN A 27 32.37 -16.94 12.89
N SER A 28 32.39 -16.98 11.55
CA SER A 28 32.34 -15.99 10.48
C SER A 28 31.53 -16.61 9.33
N SER A 29 30.63 -15.86 8.70
CA SER A 29 29.90 -16.16 7.46
C SER A 29 29.55 -17.64 7.19
N ALA A 30 28.40 -18.10 7.66
CA ALA A 30 27.84 -19.41 7.28
C ALA A 30 26.51 -19.25 6.54
N PHE A 31 26.28 -20.09 5.52
CA PHE A 31 25.02 -20.20 4.78
C PHE A 31 24.31 -21.50 5.16
N ILE A 32 22.98 -21.47 5.28
CA ILE A 32 22.15 -22.67 5.40
C ILE A 32 21.20 -22.70 4.20
N ILE A 33 21.14 -23.83 3.49
CA ILE A 33 20.20 -24.05 2.40
C ILE A 33 18.95 -24.73 2.98
N VAL A 34 17.81 -24.06 2.87
CA VAL A 34 16.49 -24.65 3.17
C VAL A 34 15.73 -24.72 1.84
N GLU A 35 15.40 -25.92 1.41
CA GLU A 35 14.55 -26.13 0.23
C GLU A 35 13.05 -26.24 0.61
N PRO A 36 12.14 -25.79 -0.28
CA PRO A 36 12.42 -25.27 -1.60
C PRO A 36 12.54 -23.73 -1.59
N LEU A 37 13.78 -23.26 -1.71
CA LEU A 37 14.20 -21.92 -2.12
C LEU A 37 13.86 -20.72 -1.22
N THR A 38 14.60 -20.61 -0.10
CA THR A 38 14.95 -19.27 0.44
C THR A 38 16.42 -19.27 0.89
N GLN A 39 17.29 -18.52 0.20
CA GLN A 39 18.63 -18.21 0.70
C GLN A 39 18.51 -17.10 1.75
N VAL A 40 18.79 -17.40 3.02
CA VAL A 40 18.87 -16.39 4.09
C VAL A 40 20.33 -15.97 4.27
N ARG A 41 20.63 -14.70 3.96
CA ARG A 41 21.96 -14.11 4.18
C ARG A 41 22.01 -13.53 5.59
N LEU A 42 22.79 -14.13 6.48
CA LEU A 42 23.00 -13.61 7.83
C LEU A 42 24.08 -12.52 7.83
N GLN A 43 23.73 -11.32 8.28
CA GLN A 43 24.66 -10.23 8.52
C GLN A 43 25.30 -10.42 9.91
N PRO A 44 26.57 -10.02 10.11
CA PRO A 44 27.18 -10.11 11.42
C PRO A 44 26.49 -9.09 12.35
N PHE A 45 26.09 -9.54 13.53
CA PHE A 45 25.54 -8.79 14.68
C PHE A 45 24.02 -8.76 14.90
N GLU A 46 23.21 -9.53 14.19
CA GLU A 46 21.81 -9.75 14.60
C GLU A 46 21.54 -11.21 14.99
N LYS A 47 20.92 -11.38 16.16
CA LYS A 47 20.47 -12.66 16.70
C LYS A 47 19.30 -13.16 15.85
N THR A 48 19.54 -14.07 14.91
CA THR A 48 18.46 -14.62 14.07
C THR A 48 17.82 -15.84 14.75
N VAL A 49 16.57 -15.68 15.18
CA VAL A 49 15.73 -16.78 15.68
C VAL A 49 15.01 -17.40 14.49
N ILE A 50 15.21 -18.71 14.25
CA ILE A 50 14.52 -19.44 13.19
C ILE A 50 13.37 -20.23 13.82
N GLN A 51 12.14 -19.90 13.46
CA GLN A 51 10.94 -20.61 13.90
C GLN A 51 10.60 -21.72 12.89
N VAL A 52 10.61 -22.98 13.33
CA VAL A 52 10.31 -24.15 12.47
C VAL A 52 8.92 -24.67 12.83
N ILE A 53 8.02 -24.73 11.84
CA ILE A 53 6.64 -25.22 12.02
C ILE A 53 6.49 -26.58 11.31
N GLY A 54 6.35 -27.66 12.09
CA GLY A 54 5.97 -28.99 11.61
C GLY A 54 7.05 -30.09 11.77
N ASN A 55 6.62 -31.30 12.15
CA ASN A 55 7.52 -32.42 12.53
C ASN A 55 8.43 -32.92 11.40
N ALA A 56 8.02 -32.84 10.13
CA ALA A 56 8.85 -33.31 9.01
C ALA A 56 10.05 -32.39 8.73
N ALA A 57 9.96 -31.10 9.09
CA ALA A 57 11.07 -30.16 8.97
C ALA A 57 12.09 -30.32 10.12
N TYR A 58 11.65 -30.77 11.29
CA TYR A 58 12.50 -30.94 12.47
C TYR A 58 13.56 -32.03 12.30
N GLU A 59 13.18 -33.24 11.86
CA GLU A 59 14.15 -34.34 11.69
C GLU A 59 15.20 -34.04 10.60
N HIS A 60 14.79 -33.39 9.52
CA HIS A 60 15.67 -33.02 8.41
C HIS A 60 16.68 -31.93 8.79
N ILE A 61 16.27 -30.97 9.63
CA ILE A 61 17.16 -29.91 10.14
C ILE A 61 18.17 -30.51 11.13
N MET A 62 17.74 -31.42 12.02
CA MET A 62 18.62 -32.07 13.01
C MET A 62 19.65 -33.01 12.36
N ALA A 63 19.32 -33.67 11.25
CA ALA A 63 20.26 -34.50 10.51
C ALA A 63 21.45 -33.69 9.94
N ASN A 64 21.21 -32.46 9.48
CA ASN A 64 22.25 -31.57 8.96
C ASN A 64 23.08 -30.90 10.07
N ILE A 65 22.46 -30.60 11.22
CA ILE A 65 23.16 -30.08 12.41
C ILE A 65 24.16 -31.11 12.96
N ASN A 66 23.80 -32.40 12.98
CA ASN A 66 24.70 -33.45 13.44
C ASN A 66 25.91 -33.66 12.52
N GLN A 67 25.76 -33.46 11.20
CA GLN A 67 26.90 -33.46 10.27
C GLN A 67 27.82 -32.25 10.49
N LEU A 68 27.28 -31.10 10.89
CA LEU A 68 28.04 -29.91 11.24
C LEU A 68 28.82 -30.06 12.57
N ASN A 69 28.23 -30.78 13.53
CA ASN A 69 28.88 -31.10 14.81
C ASN A 69 29.96 -32.17 14.66
N ALA A 70 29.81 -33.11 13.72
CA ALA A 70 30.85 -34.11 13.40
C ALA A 70 32.14 -33.48 12.83
N LEU A 71 32.09 -32.26 12.30
CA LEU A 71 33.25 -31.50 11.80
C LEU A 71 34.02 -30.75 12.91
N LYS A 72 33.57 -30.81 14.18
CA LYS A 72 34.19 -30.09 15.32
C LYS A 72 35.01 -30.98 16.26
N SER A 73 35.20 -32.27 15.99
CA SER A 73 35.75 -33.21 16.99
C SER A 73 37.27 -33.25 17.16
N ASP A 74 38.07 -32.42 16.49
CA ASP A 74 39.54 -32.55 16.54
C ASP A 74 40.27 -31.65 17.55
N VAL A 75 39.56 -30.95 18.44
CA VAL A 75 40.23 -30.17 19.49
C VAL A 75 39.46 -30.27 20.80
N ILE A 76 40.24 -30.58 21.85
CA ILE A 76 39.97 -30.48 23.30
C ILE A 76 39.73 -31.84 23.99
N SER A 77 40.74 -32.24 24.76
CA SER A 77 40.76 -33.32 25.73
C SER A 77 39.84 -33.04 26.91
N ILE A 78 39.03 -34.03 27.31
CA ILE A 78 38.12 -33.98 28.45
C ILE A 78 38.84 -34.55 29.69
N GLU A 79 39.03 -33.74 30.73
CA GLU A 79 39.20 -34.24 32.10
C GLU A 79 37.82 -34.27 32.77
N THR A 80 37.44 -35.42 33.31
CA THR A 80 36.19 -35.61 34.04
C THR A 80 36.42 -35.43 35.54
N SER A 81 35.87 -34.36 36.12
CA SER A 81 35.57 -34.29 37.56
C SER A 81 34.04 -34.28 37.73
N GLU A 82 33.53 -35.07 38.69
CA GLU A 82 32.10 -35.17 39.00
C GLU A 82 31.50 -33.78 39.34
N PRO A 83 30.30 -33.45 38.85
CA PRO A 83 29.65 -32.18 39.17
C PRO A 83 29.17 -32.17 40.63
N GLU A 84 29.49 -31.10 41.35
CA GLU A 84 28.87 -30.79 42.63
C GLU A 84 27.36 -30.53 42.43
N PRO A 85 26.51 -30.85 43.43
CA PRO A 85 25.06 -30.70 43.31
C PRO A 85 24.66 -29.23 43.09
N GLU A 86 23.73 -29.01 42.17
CA GLU A 86 23.25 -27.69 41.74
C GLU A 86 22.71 -26.85 42.91
N PRO A 87 23.06 -25.56 43.01
CA PRO A 87 22.42 -24.64 43.95
C PRO A 87 20.96 -24.39 43.54
N GLU A 88 20.08 -24.23 44.53
CA GLU A 88 18.65 -24.01 44.33
C GLU A 88 18.37 -22.81 43.40
N PRO A 89 17.33 -22.89 42.54
CA PRO A 89 17.03 -21.87 41.54
C PRO A 89 16.67 -20.53 42.19
N GLU A 90 17.28 -19.45 41.69
CA GLU A 90 16.91 -18.09 42.08
C GLU A 90 15.47 -17.77 41.64
N PRO A 91 14.73 -16.96 42.43
CA PRO A 91 13.36 -16.58 42.09
C PRO A 91 13.32 -15.79 40.77
N GLU A 92 12.34 -16.11 39.92
CA GLU A 92 12.15 -15.47 38.62
C GLU A 92 12.06 -13.93 38.74
N PRO A 93 12.70 -13.17 37.83
CA PRO A 93 12.59 -11.71 37.82
C PRO A 93 11.14 -11.30 37.53
N GLU A 94 10.64 -10.31 38.28
CA GLU A 94 9.30 -9.77 38.08
C GLU A 94 9.11 -9.31 36.61
N PRO A 95 7.94 -9.57 36.00
CA PRO A 95 7.67 -9.18 34.62
C PRO A 95 7.81 -7.66 34.47
N GLU A 96 8.50 -7.23 33.40
CA GLU A 96 8.59 -5.82 33.06
C GLU A 96 7.18 -5.22 32.90
N PRO A 97 6.94 -4.00 33.40
CA PRO A 97 5.63 -3.37 33.27
C PRO A 97 5.27 -3.21 31.78
N GLU A 98 4.04 -3.60 31.43
CA GLU A 98 3.51 -3.42 30.08
C GLU A 98 3.69 -1.95 29.65
N PRO A 99 4.14 -1.68 28.41
CA PRO A 99 4.25 -0.31 27.92
C PRO A 99 2.91 0.39 28.05
N GLU A 100 2.91 1.61 28.60
CA GLU A 100 1.67 2.40 28.76
C GLU A 100 0.95 2.50 27.41
N PRO A 101 -0.37 2.29 27.37
CA PRO A 101 -1.14 2.40 26.13
C PRO A 101 -0.95 3.80 25.55
N GLU A 102 -0.61 3.88 24.27
CA GLU A 102 -0.51 5.17 23.58
C GLU A 102 -1.79 5.99 23.82
N PRO A 103 -1.67 7.30 24.10
CA PRO A 103 -2.84 8.13 24.35
C PRO A 103 -3.79 8.03 23.16
N GLU A 104 -5.08 7.77 23.42
CA GLU A 104 -6.06 7.61 22.35
C GLU A 104 -5.98 8.78 21.37
N PRO A 105 -5.79 8.53 20.07
CA PRO A 105 -5.56 9.59 19.12
C PRO A 105 -6.77 10.54 19.11
N GLY A 106 -6.49 11.84 19.20
CA GLY A 106 -7.49 12.89 19.36
C GLY A 106 -8.42 13.07 18.14
N PRO A 107 -9.15 14.19 18.04
CA PRO A 107 -10.00 14.42 16.87
C PRO A 107 -9.19 14.70 15.60
N SER A 108 -9.83 14.53 14.44
CA SER A 108 -9.30 15.10 13.20
C SER A 108 -9.52 16.61 13.21
N ILE A 109 -8.49 17.37 12.84
CA ILE A 109 -8.53 18.83 12.89
C ILE A 109 -8.22 19.36 11.50
N PHE A 110 -9.06 20.26 11.01
CA PHE A 110 -8.93 20.90 9.69
C PHE A 110 -8.96 22.42 9.82
N LYS A 111 -8.31 23.13 8.90
CA LYS A 111 -8.49 24.58 8.75
C LYS A 111 -9.12 24.93 7.41
N THR A 112 -10.01 25.91 7.45
CA THR A 112 -10.67 26.43 6.25
C THR A 112 -9.77 27.39 5.48
N ASN A 113 -10.06 27.53 4.18
CA ASN A 113 -9.31 28.39 3.26
C ASN A 113 -9.56 29.91 3.47
N GLY A 114 -10.55 30.29 4.30
CA GLY A 114 -10.91 31.69 4.54
C GLY A 114 -11.62 32.37 3.36
N VAL A 115 -12.26 31.61 2.47
CA VAL A 115 -13.07 32.17 1.37
C VAL A 115 -14.53 32.28 1.80
N ALA A 116 -15.08 33.49 1.72
CA ALA A 116 -16.47 33.74 2.08
C ALA A 116 -17.44 33.05 1.13
N ASN A 117 -18.51 32.49 1.70
CA ASN A 117 -19.59 31.73 1.04
C ASN A 117 -19.19 30.37 0.46
N ASP A 118 -17.94 29.94 0.63
CA ASP A 118 -17.55 28.58 0.32
C ASP A 118 -18.07 27.62 1.40
N SER A 119 -18.28 26.37 1.00
CA SER A 119 -18.78 25.31 1.88
C SER A 119 -17.75 24.23 2.13
N VAL A 120 -17.78 23.68 3.34
CA VAL A 120 -17.13 22.42 3.68
C VAL A 120 -18.18 21.34 3.73
N TYR A 121 -17.85 20.19 3.15
CA TYR A 121 -18.69 19.00 3.18
C TYR A 121 -17.94 17.87 3.88
N ILE A 122 -18.59 17.23 4.85
CA ILE A 122 -18.07 16.02 5.49
C ILE A 122 -19.09 14.91 5.29
N THR A 123 -18.68 13.84 4.60
CA THR A 123 -19.56 12.71 4.25
C THR A 123 -19.07 11.44 4.91
N HIS A 124 -19.92 10.83 5.73
CA HIS A 124 -19.59 9.59 6.43
C HIS A 124 -19.48 8.42 5.44
N ASP A 125 -18.41 7.63 5.55
CA ASP A 125 -18.17 6.43 4.76
C ASP A 125 -18.46 5.17 5.59
N SER A 126 -17.76 5.03 6.72
CA SER A 126 -17.89 3.87 7.62
C SER A 126 -17.43 4.20 9.04
N GLY A 127 -17.73 3.30 9.97
CA GLY A 127 -17.38 3.43 11.39
C GLY A 127 -18.44 4.16 12.22
N PRO A 128 -18.10 4.52 13.47
CA PRO A 128 -18.95 5.22 14.44
C PRO A 128 -19.46 6.58 13.95
N ALA A 129 -20.40 7.17 14.69
CA ALA A 129 -20.87 8.53 14.43
C ALA A 129 -19.72 9.54 14.53
N VAL A 130 -19.77 10.57 13.69
CA VAL A 130 -18.80 11.68 13.69
C VAL A 130 -19.52 12.94 14.14
N THR A 131 -19.04 13.54 15.24
CA THR A 131 -19.46 14.86 15.70
C THR A 131 -18.53 15.91 15.15
N ILE A 132 -19.08 16.92 14.48
CA ILE A 132 -18.35 17.96 13.77
C ILE A 132 -18.64 19.30 14.45
N ASP A 133 -17.60 19.89 15.03
CA ASP A 133 -17.59 21.30 15.42
C ASP A 133 -17.01 22.12 14.27
N TRP A 134 -17.77 23.10 13.78
CA TRP A 134 -17.40 23.94 12.64
C TRP A 134 -16.45 25.09 13.00
N GLY A 135 -16.21 25.32 14.29
CA GLY A 135 -15.24 26.29 14.80
C GLY A 135 -15.67 27.76 14.76
N ASP A 136 -16.89 28.05 14.27
CA ASP A 136 -17.47 29.40 14.21
C ASP A 136 -18.49 29.68 15.33
N GLY A 137 -18.62 28.75 16.28
CA GLY A 137 -19.59 28.82 17.38
C GLY A 137 -21.01 28.38 17.01
N SER A 138 -21.22 27.86 15.79
CA SER A 138 -22.47 27.16 15.44
C SER A 138 -22.61 25.84 16.19
N GLU A 139 -23.85 25.35 16.31
CA GLU A 139 -24.13 24.06 16.96
C GLU A 139 -23.41 22.91 16.22
N PRO A 140 -22.72 22.01 16.96
CA PRO A 140 -22.08 20.86 16.36
C PRO A 140 -23.06 19.97 15.60
N THR A 141 -22.61 19.42 14.48
CA THR A 141 -23.39 18.49 13.66
C THR A 141 -22.95 17.06 13.89
N VAL A 142 -23.89 16.13 14.06
CA VAL A 142 -23.58 14.70 14.16
C VAL A 142 -24.01 14.00 12.88
N ILE A 143 -23.09 13.25 12.26
CA ILE A 143 -23.38 12.38 11.12
C ILE A 143 -23.14 10.92 11.50
N GLU A 144 -24.13 10.09 11.28
CA GLU A 144 -24.06 8.66 11.57
C GLU A 144 -24.75 7.85 10.48
N ARG A 145 -24.19 6.68 10.18
CA ARG A 145 -24.72 5.82 9.14
C ARG A 145 -26.04 5.19 9.58
N VAL A 146 -27.11 5.50 8.84
CA VAL A 146 -28.42 4.86 9.01
C VAL A 146 -28.72 4.04 7.76
N ASN A 147 -28.74 2.71 7.90
CA ASN A 147 -28.89 1.75 6.79
C ASN A 147 -27.80 1.95 5.71
N ASN A 148 -28.19 1.93 4.42
CA ASN A 148 -27.27 2.10 3.28
C ASN A 148 -27.04 3.56 2.88
N TYR A 149 -27.64 4.53 3.57
CA TYR A 149 -27.48 5.96 3.26
C TYR A 149 -26.11 6.46 3.75
N ARG A 150 -25.42 7.26 2.92
CA ARG A 150 -24.18 7.95 3.27
C ARG A 150 -24.53 9.38 3.68
N PRO A 151 -24.65 9.69 4.99
CA PRO A 151 -25.00 11.04 5.44
C PRO A 151 -23.86 12.01 5.13
N SER A 152 -24.23 13.24 4.83
CA SER A 152 -23.31 14.33 4.55
C SER A 152 -23.76 15.57 5.31
N ALA A 153 -22.81 16.23 5.96
CA ALA A 153 -23.01 17.54 6.55
C ALA A 153 -22.35 18.59 5.67
N GLN A 154 -23.04 19.71 5.48
CA GLN A 154 -22.54 20.88 4.77
C GLN A 154 -22.59 22.07 5.71
N HIS A 155 -21.50 22.83 5.76
CA HIS A 155 -21.46 24.12 6.45
C HIS A 155 -20.94 25.21 5.52
N ARG A 156 -21.48 26.42 5.64
CA ARG A 156 -21.10 27.57 4.80
C ARG A 156 -20.68 28.74 5.68
N TYR A 157 -19.42 29.12 5.57
CA TYR A 157 -18.87 30.28 6.26
C TYR A 157 -19.24 31.56 5.52
N GLN A 158 -19.77 32.55 6.23
CA GLN A 158 -20.30 33.78 5.64
C GLN A 158 -19.24 34.89 5.47
N ASP A 159 -18.09 34.73 6.13
CA ASP A 159 -16.99 35.68 6.11
C ASP A 159 -15.68 35.03 5.63
N THR A 160 -14.61 35.80 5.65
CA THR A 160 -13.28 35.38 5.17
C THR A 160 -12.36 34.89 6.29
N ASN A 161 -12.90 34.68 7.49
CA ASN A 161 -12.10 34.18 8.59
C ASN A 161 -11.74 32.71 8.36
N LYS A 162 -10.58 32.31 8.89
CA LYS A 162 -10.17 30.91 8.92
C LYS A 162 -10.70 30.27 10.21
N TYR A 163 -11.39 29.15 10.04
CA TYR A 163 -11.98 28.40 11.13
C TYR A 163 -11.27 27.07 11.31
N THR A 164 -11.29 26.56 12.54
CA THR A 164 -10.77 25.24 12.89
C THR A 164 -11.94 24.28 13.03
N ILE A 165 -12.04 23.32 12.13
CA ILE A 165 -13.06 22.28 12.18
C ILE A 165 -12.50 21.11 12.97
N THR A 166 -13.28 20.61 13.93
CA THR A 166 -12.93 19.44 14.74
C THR A 166 -13.92 18.32 14.45
N ALA A 167 -13.44 17.17 14.00
CA ALA A 167 -14.26 15.98 13.76
C ALA A 167 -13.85 14.87 14.73
N THR A 168 -14.79 14.46 15.59
CA THR A 168 -14.57 13.50 16.67
C THR A 168 -15.41 12.25 16.44
N SER A 169 -14.81 11.07 16.59
CA SER A 169 -15.52 9.79 16.70
C SER A 169 -14.91 8.95 17.81
N VAL A 170 -15.70 8.06 18.40
CA VAL A 170 -15.23 7.10 19.42
C VAL A 170 -14.90 5.80 18.71
N GLY A 171 -13.61 5.46 18.57
CA GLY A 171 -13.14 4.24 17.90
C GLY A 171 -12.73 4.40 16.43
N GLY A 172 -12.74 5.63 15.91
CA GLY A 172 -12.23 5.96 14.57
C GLY A 172 -13.23 5.70 13.44
N SER A 173 -13.51 6.73 12.64
CA SER A 173 -14.41 6.66 11.49
C SER A 173 -13.68 6.96 10.19
N VAL A 174 -14.23 6.49 9.08
CA VAL A 174 -13.78 6.86 7.74
C VAL A 174 -14.78 7.87 7.18
N PHE A 175 -14.31 9.01 6.70
CA PHE A 175 -15.19 10.01 6.08
C PHE A 175 -14.46 10.83 5.02
N ALA A 176 -15.23 11.30 4.04
CA ALA A 176 -14.74 12.17 2.98
C ALA A 176 -14.85 13.64 3.40
N VAL A 177 -13.83 14.43 3.09
CA VAL A 177 -13.81 15.88 3.28
C VAL A 177 -13.71 16.57 1.92
N GLN A 178 -14.59 17.53 1.67
CA GLN A 178 -14.64 18.30 0.43
C GLN A 178 -14.80 19.79 0.69
N GLY A 179 -14.52 20.57 -0.35
CA GLY A 179 -14.74 22.01 -0.38
C GLY A 179 -13.62 22.81 0.29
N ALA A 180 -14.01 23.77 1.13
CA ALA A 180 -13.20 24.88 1.60
C ALA A 180 -12.17 24.55 2.70
N VAL A 181 -11.51 23.39 2.63
CA VAL A 181 -10.47 22.97 3.57
C VAL A 181 -9.09 23.13 2.92
N GLU A 182 -8.20 23.88 3.56
CA GLU A 182 -6.83 24.12 3.07
C GLU A 182 -5.75 23.29 3.78
N GLU A 183 -5.98 22.90 5.04
CA GLU A 183 -5.01 22.19 5.85
C GLU A 183 -5.70 21.10 6.67
N LEU A 184 -5.18 19.87 6.60
CA LEU A 184 -5.35 18.84 7.62
C LEU A 184 -4.26 19.05 8.67
N VAL A 185 -4.66 19.45 9.87
CA VAL A 185 -3.75 19.72 10.99
C VAL A 185 -3.45 18.44 11.77
N SER A 186 -4.46 17.58 11.93
CA SER A 186 -4.35 16.32 12.66
C SER A 186 -5.25 15.28 12.03
N TRP A 187 -4.73 14.07 11.82
CA TRP A 187 -5.52 12.90 11.43
C TRP A 187 -6.51 12.49 12.53
N GLY A 188 -6.11 12.65 13.80
CA GLY A 188 -6.86 12.13 14.93
C GLY A 188 -6.91 10.60 14.95
N SER A 189 -7.98 10.03 15.49
CA SER A 189 -8.29 8.59 15.46
C SER A 189 -9.04 8.15 14.19
N ASN A 190 -9.41 9.11 13.34
CA ASN A 190 -10.19 8.84 12.15
C ASN A 190 -9.29 8.64 10.92
N ASN A 191 -9.91 8.20 9.84
CA ASN A 191 -9.32 8.12 8.51
C ASN A 191 -10.06 9.09 7.56
N PRO A 192 -9.82 10.41 7.68
CA PRO A 192 -10.34 11.38 6.73
C PRO A 192 -9.62 11.24 5.40
N TYR A 193 -10.37 11.28 4.31
CA TYR A 193 -9.80 11.36 2.96
C TYR A 193 -10.44 12.51 2.18
N PHE A 194 -9.71 13.04 1.20
CA PHE A 194 -10.15 14.19 0.43
C PHE A 194 -10.60 13.76 -0.96
N ASN A 195 -11.79 14.21 -1.34
CA ASN A 195 -12.28 14.03 -2.70
C ASN A 195 -13.05 15.28 -3.16
N GLN A 196 -13.07 15.48 -4.47
CA GLN A 196 -14.01 16.39 -5.12
C GLN A 196 -14.75 15.59 -6.17
N ASN A 197 -16.08 15.59 -6.11
CA ASN A 197 -16.86 14.92 -7.13
C ASN A 197 -16.69 15.69 -8.46
N GLY A 198 -16.04 15.04 -9.43
CA GLY A 198 -15.47 15.61 -10.65
C GLY A 198 -16.45 16.15 -11.71
N ASN A 199 -17.44 16.96 -11.31
CA ASN A 199 -18.32 17.68 -12.24
C ASN A 199 -18.49 19.18 -11.90
N SER A 200 -17.89 19.70 -10.82
CA SER A 200 -17.92 21.12 -10.51
C SER A 200 -16.61 21.80 -10.93
N VAL A 201 -16.72 23.03 -11.42
CA VAL A 201 -15.58 23.92 -11.76
C VAL A 201 -14.74 24.27 -10.52
N GLN A 202 -15.18 23.87 -9.32
CA GLN A 202 -14.49 24.11 -8.06
C GLN A 202 -13.57 22.93 -7.74
N THR A 203 -12.27 23.16 -7.83
CA THR A 203 -11.25 22.25 -7.31
C THR A 203 -11.13 22.39 -5.80
N GLY A 204 -10.68 21.34 -5.12
CA GLY A 204 -10.43 21.37 -3.68
C GLY A 204 -9.29 22.31 -3.30
N SER A 205 -9.31 22.76 -2.05
CA SER A 205 -8.40 23.78 -1.53
C SER A 205 -7.23 23.21 -0.73
N LEU A 206 -7.16 21.89 -0.52
CA LEU A 206 -6.15 21.30 0.36
C LEU A 206 -4.76 21.52 -0.21
N ILE A 207 -3.88 22.10 0.60
CA ILE A 207 -2.47 22.34 0.28
C ILE A 207 -1.53 21.75 1.33
N LYS A 208 -2.06 21.38 2.49
CA LYS A 208 -1.23 20.93 3.62
C LYS A 208 -1.87 19.78 4.42
N VAL A 209 -1.04 18.84 4.82
CA VAL A 209 -1.31 17.65 5.63
C VAL A 209 -0.16 17.44 6.65
N PRO A 210 -0.37 16.62 7.69
CA PRO A 210 0.67 16.33 8.67
C PRO A 210 1.90 15.62 8.05
N GLU A 211 3.09 15.84 8.62
CA GLU A 211 4.35 15.26 8.11
C GLU A 211 4.44 13.75 8.30
N LEU A 212 3.71 13.19 9.26
CA LEU A 212 3.64 11.76 9.54
C LEU A 212 2.27 11.21 9.15
N LEU A 213 2.27 10.00 8.59
CA LEU A 213 1.07 9.22 8.33
C LEU A 213 0.89 8.22 9.48
N PRO A 214 -0.19 8.31 10.28
CA PRO A 214 -0.45 7.34 11.34
C PRO A 214 -0.79 5.94 10.80
N PRO A 215 -0.46 4.87 11.53
CA PRO A 215 -0.62 3.49 11.07
C PRO A 215 -2.08 3.05 10.84
N HIS A 216 -3.04 3.76 11.44
CA HIS A 216 -4.47 3.48 11.25
C HIS A 216 -5.05 4.10 9.96
N ILE A 217 -4.28 4.93 9.25
CA ILE A 217 -4.70 5.51 7.97
C ILE A 217 -4.50 4.46 6.86
N THR A 218 -5.59 3.81 6.47
CA THR A 218 -5.57 2.73 5.48
C THR A 218 -6.06 3.16 4.10
N LYS A 219 -6.65 4.35 3.98
CA LYS A 219 -7.23 4.88 2.73
C LYS A 219 -6.70 6.28 2.51
N LEU A 220 -5.98 6.47 1.41
CA LEU A 220 -5.33 7.74 1.11
C LEU A 220 -5.91 8.32 -0.17
N LYS A 221 -6.57 9.48 -0.08
CA LYS A 221 -7.09 10.21 -1.25
C LYS A 221 -6.94 11.72 -1.10
N PHE A 222 -6.47 12.34 -2.18
CA PHE A 222 -6.39 13.78 -2.43
C PHE A 222 -7.10 14.16 -3.74
N SER A 223 -8.04 13.34 -4.20
CA SER A 223 -8.68 13.54 -5.50
C SER A 223 -9.31 14.93 -5.60
N GLY A 224 -8.99 15.64 -6.68
CA GLY A 224 -9.47 16.98 -6.99
C GLY A 224 -8.85 18.12 -6.17
N GLN A 225 -7.86 17.87 -5.31
CA GLN A 225 -7.12 18.92 -4.61
C GLN A 225 -6.07 19.52 -5.56
N SER A 226 -6.51 20.42 -6.45
CA SER A 226 -5.71 20.85 -7.61
C SER A 226 -4.37 21.49 -7.27
N ALA A 227 -4.30 22.20 -6.14
CA ALA A 227 -3.12 22.88 -5.65
C ALA A 227 -2.25 22.03 -4.71
N PHE A 228 -2.68 20.80 -4.37
CA PHE A 228 -1.93 19.93 -3.47
C PHE A 228 -0.60 19.51 -4.10
N ASN A 229 0.50 19.84 -3.43
CA ASN A 229 1.86 19.53 -3.88
C ASN A 229 2.86 19.45 -2.70
N GLN A 230 2.39 19.13 -1.51
CA GLN A 230 3.27 18.98 -0.34
C GLN A 230 4.11 17.72 -0.47
N ASP A 231 5.38 17.80 -0.04
CA ASP A 231 6.26 16.64 0.08
C ASP A 231 5.74 15.68 1.16
N ILE A 232 5.50 14.44 0.75
CA ILE A 232 4.98 13.32 1.54
C ILE A 232 5.81 12.05 1.32
N ALA A 233 7.04 12.20 0.82
CA ALA A 233 7.93 11.07 0.54
C ALA A 233 8.29 10.29 1.82
N SER A 234 8.28 10.94 2.99
CA SER A 234 8.62 10.35 4.29
C SER A 234 7.51 9.50 4.92
N TRP A 235 6.31 9.47 4.32
CA TRP A 235 5.22 8.65 4.85
C TRP A 235 5.51 7.16 4.72
N ASP A 236 5.37 6.44 5.82
CA ASP A 236 5.23 4.99 5.79
C ASP A 236 3.83 4.66 5.29
N VAL A 237 3.73 4.08 4.10
CA VAL A 237 2.46 3.67 3.47
C VAL A 237 2.29 2.15 3.45
N SER A 238 3.12 1.41 4.19
CA SER A 238 3.11 -0.06 4.18
C SER A 238 1.80 -0.69 4.65
N HIS A 239 1.04 0.05 5.45
CA HIS A 239 -0.29 -0.33 5.97
C HIS A 239 -1.47 0.18 5.11
N VAL A 240 -1.21 1.01 4.10
CA VAL A 240 -2.27 1.57 3.24
C VAL A 240 -2.77 0.50 2.26
N THR A 241 -4.09 0.41 2.11
CA THR A 241 -4.75 -0.59 1.26
C THR A 241 -5.46 0.00 0.04
N ASP A 242 -5.85 1.29 0.09
CA ASP A 242 -6.51 1.99 -1.01
C ASP A 242 -5.82 3.32 -1.31
N VAL A 243 -5.16 3.38 -2.47
CA VAL A 243 -4.60 4.61 -3.08
C VAL A 243 -5.25 4.90 -4.44
N ALA A 244 -6.29 4.16 -4.84
CA ALA A 244 -6.90 4.32 -6.16
C ALA A 244 -7.47 5.74 -6.29
N GLY A 245 -7.05 6.44 -7.35
CA GLY A 245 -7.39 7.84 -7.60
C GLY A 245 -6.80 8.84 -6.60
N CYS A 246 -5.78 8.48 -5.81
CA CYS A 246 -5.29 9.33 -4.72
C CYS A 246 -4.88 10.73 -5.20
N PHE A 247 -4.14 10.85 -6.29
CA PHE A 247 -3.73 12.14 -6.86
C PHE A 247 -4.53 12.51 -8.12
N GLU A 248 -5.69 11.89 -8.32
CA GLU A 248 -6.55 12.24 -9.45
C GLU A 248 -6.90 13.73 -9.41
N MET A 249 -6.75 14.45 -10.52
CA MET A 249 -6.99 15.89 -10.64
C MET A 249 -6.16 16.79 -9.68
N CYS A 250 -5.10 16.26 -9.06
CA CYS A 250 -4.08 17.09 -8.38
C CYS A 250 -3.17 17.74 -9.43
N LEU A 251 -3.66 18.79 -10.08
CA LEU A 251 -3.04 19.40 -11.26
C LEU A 251 -1.58 19.82 -11.03
N GLU A 252 -1.28 20.28 -9.81
CA GLU A 252 0.02 20.80 -9.41
C GLU A 252 0.96 19.75 -8.79
N PHE A 253 0.46 18.54 -8.51
CA PHE A 253 1.23 17.51 -7.81
C PHE A 253 2.41 17.03 -8.65
N ASN A 254 3.62 17.12 -8.09
CA ASN A 254 4.87 16.70 -8.71
C ASN A 254 5.95 16.37 -7.67
N GLN A 255 5.56 15.77 -6.54
CA GLN A 255 6.49 15.34 -5.49
C GLN A 255 6.95 13.89 -5.68
N SER A 256 8.17 13.61 -5.21
CA SER A 256 8.73 12.27 -5.29
C SER A 256 7.96 11.31 -4.38
N LEU A 257 7.66 10.12 -4.90
CA LEU A 257 7.02 9.04 -4.16
C LEU A 257 7.85 7.74 -4.23
N ASN A 258 9.11 7.83 -4.65
CA ASN A 258 9.95 6.67 -4.93
C ASN A 258 10.23 5.80 -3.69
N SER A 259 10.13 6.38 -2.49
CA SER A 259 10.28 5.69 -1.20
C SER A 259 9.05 4.91 -0.75
N TRP A 260 7.90 5.07 -1.42
CA TRP A 260 6.67 4.41 -1.02
C TRP A 260 6.73 2.90 -1.28
N PHE A 261 6.42 2.13 -0.23
CA PHE A 261 6.31 0.68 -0.28
C PHE A 261 4.88 0.28 0.08
N MET A 262 4.16 -0.34 -0.86
CA MET A 262 2.70 -0.56 -0.78
C MET A 262 2.34 -2.05 -0.96
N PRO A 263 2.76 -2.96 -0.05
CA PRO A 263 2.59 -4.40 -0.23
C PRO A 263 1.13 -4.87 -0.22
N LEU A 264 0.23 -4.07 0.38
CA LEU A 264 -1.19 -4.40 0.55
C LEU A 264 -2.09 -3.81 -0.55
N VAL A 265 -1.56 -2.93 -1.39
CA VAL A 265 -2.32 -2.31 -2.48
C VAL A 265 -2.42 -3.28 -3.65
N THR A 266 -3.59 -3.34 -4.28
CA THR A 266 -3.84 -4.16 -5.49
C THR A 266 -4.39 -3.35 -6.67
N ASP A 267 -4.72 -2.07 -6.44
CA ASP A 267 -5.35 -1.17 -7.40
C ASP A 267 -4.66 0.19 -7.41
N LEU A 268 -4.04 0.53 -8.55
CA LEU A 268 -3.43 1.83 -8.84
C LEU A 268 -4.25 2.63 -9.87
N SER A 269 -5.50 2.24 -10.13
CA SER A 269 -6.34 2.89 -11.12
C SER A 269 -6.48 4.38 -10.83
N ASN A 270 -6.34 5.16 -11.90
CA ASN A 270 -6.41 6.62 -11.91
C ASN A 270 -5.49 7.33 -10.90
N LEU A 271 -4.47 6.67 -10.32
CA LEU A 271 -3.66 7.22 -9.24
C LEU A 271 -3.12 8.63 -9.55
N PHE A 272 -2.66 8.87 -10.77
CA PHE A 272 -2.18 10.15 -11.28
C PHE A 272 -3.03 10.70 -12.43
N ALA A 273 -4.28 10.25 -12.57
CA ALA A 273 -5.15 10.72 -13.65
C ALA A 273 -5.36 12.24 -13.54
N ASN A 274 -5.07 12.99 -14.59
CA ASN A 274 -5.09 14.46 -14.61
C ASN A 274 -4.09 15.15 -13.66
N ALA A 275 -3.11 14.45 -13.07
CA ALA A 275 -1.99 15.07 -12.38
C ALA A 275 -1.00 15.65 -13.42
N ARG A 276 -1.39 16.75 -14.05
CA ARG A 276 -0.79 17.26 -15.31
C ARG A 276 0.71 17.54 -15.20
N LYS A 277 1.19 17.95 -14.02
CA LYS A 277 2.60 18.26 -13.77
C LYS A 277 3.43 17.08 -13.27
N PHE A 278 2.79 15.96 -12.91
CA PHE A 278 3.50 14.82 -12.33
C PHE A 278 4.50 14.23 -13.33
N ASN A 279 5.78 14.21 -12.95
CA ASN A 279 6.88 13.67 -13.74
C ASN A 279 8.04 13.18 -12.85
N GLN A 280 7.71 12.65 -11.67
CA GLN A 280 8.70 12.10 -10.73
C GLN A 280 8.92 10.61 -10.96
N SER A 281 10.13 10.13 -10.69
CA SER A 281 10.46 8.72 -10.83
C SER A 281 9.68 7.87 -9.82
N ILE A 282 9.18 6.74 -10.32
CA ILE A 282 8.49 5.68 -9.60
C ILE A 282 8.97 4.30 -10.11
N ALA A 283 10.17 4.27 -10.70
CA ALA A 283 10.75 3.08 -11.31
C ALA A 283 11.01 1.96 -10.29
N ASP A 284 11.21 2.32 -9.02
CA ASP A 284 11.55 1.40 -7.93
C ASP A 284 10.32 0.83 -7.23
N TRP A 285 9.10 1.22 -7.63
CA TRP A 285 7.89 0.64 -7.06
C TRP A 285 7.76 -0.84 -7.39
N ASP A 286 7.56 -1.66 -6.36
CA ASP A 286 7.12 -3.04 -6.54
C ASP A 286 5.61 -3.08 -6.80
N ILE A 287 5.25 -3.26 -8.07
CA ILE A 287 3.86 -3.38 -8.49
C ILE A 287 3.43 -4.85 -8.72
N SER A 288 4.23 -5.82 -8.24
CA SER A 288 3.98 -7.24 -8.53
C SER A 288 2.64 -7.74 -8.00
N ASN A 289 2.05 -7.11 -6.98
CA ASN A 289 0.72 -7.45 -6.44
C ASN A 289 -0.44 -6.67 -7.10
N ILE A 290 -0.17 -5.78 -8.05
CA ILE A 290 -1.17 -4.91 -8.65
C ILE A 290 -1.94 -5.64 -9.75
N ALA A 291 -3.27 -5.60 -9.65
CA ALA A 291 -4.19 -6.16 -10.65
C ALA A 291 -4.74 -5.08 -11.60
N ASN A 292 -4.79 -3.82 -11.17
CA ASN A 292 -5.42 -2.73 -11.93
C ASN A 292 -4.51 -1.50 -12.00
N THR A 293 -4.19 -1.07 -13.22
CA THR A 293 -3.43 0.15 -13.54
C THR A 293 -4.21 1.06 -14.50
N SER A 294 -5.51 0.79 -14.67
CA SER A 294 -6.36 1.52 -15.61
C SER A 294 -6.36 3.02 -15.34
N GLY A 295 -6.14 3.81 -16.40
CA GLY A 295 -6.12 5.27 -16.32
C GLY A 295 -5.03 5.88 -15.42
N MET A 296 -4.07 5.12 -14.91
CA MET A 296 -3.09 5.58 -13.91
C MET A 296 -2.40 6.90 -14.29
N PHE A 297 -2.03 7.10 -15.55
CA PHE A 297 -1.41 8.32 -16.10
C PHE A 297 -2.29 9.03 -17.13
N LYS A 298 -3.60 8.76 -17.14
CA LYS A 298 -4.53 9.41 -18.07
C LYS A 298 -4.47 10.93 -17.90
N ASN A 299 -4.22 11.69 -18.96
CA ASN A 299 -4.02 13.15 -18.92
C ASN A 299 -2.85 13.63 -18.01
N ALA A 300 -1.92 12.77 -17.62
CA ALA A 300 -0.68 13.17 -16.94
C ALA A 300 0.32 13.72 -17.99
N TRP A 301 0.06 14.93 -18.49
CA TRP A 301 0.71 15.49 -19.67
C TRP A 301 2.24 15.52 -19.60
N ALA A 302 2.80 15.79 -18.41
CA ALA A 302 4.24 15.89 -18.22
C ALA A 302 4.94 14.54 -17.98
N PHE A 303 4.20 13.46 -17.70
CA PHE A 303 4.79 12.20 -17.27
C PHE A 303 5.61 11.55 -18.40
N ASN A 304 6.91 11.38 -18.16
CA ASN A 304 7.84 10.75 -19.10
C ASN A 304 9.00 10.04 -18.37
N GLN A 305 8.70 9.42 -17.22
CA GLN A 305 9.68 8.65 -16.44
C GLN A 305 9.67 7.18 -16.83
N SER A 306 10.84 6.53 -16.78
CA SER A 306 10.96 5.11 -17.10
C SER A 306 10.27 4.27 -16.05
N ILE A 307 9.48 3.30 -16.53
CA ILE A 307 8.77 2.29 -15.73
C ILE A 307 8.93 0.90 -16.37
N ASN A 308 9.95 0.74 -17.22
CA ASN A 308 10.23 -0.52 -17.92
C ASN A 308 10.68 -1.64 -16.95
N THR A 309 10.99 -1.30 -15.70
CA THR A 309 11.36 -2.23 -14.63
C THR A 309 10.15 -2.89 -13.96
N TRP A 310 8.95 -2.36 -14.17
CA TRP A 310 7.75 -2.83 -13.50
C TRP A 310 7.35 -4.26 -13.90
N ASN A 311 7.01 -5.06 -12.89
CA ASN A 311 6.47 -6.39 -13.12
C ASN A 311 4.96 -6.33 -13.38
N MET A 312 4.58 -6.33 -14.66
CA MET A 312 3.18 -6.31 -15.11
C MET A 312 2.46 -7.67 -15.06
N SER A 313 3.12 -8.74 -14.59
CA SER A 313 2.60 -10.11 -14.76
C SER A 313 1.27 -10.40 -14.06
N ASN A 314 0.87 -9.59 -13.07
CA ASN A 314 -0.40 -9.75 -12.36
C ASN A 314 -1.47 -8.74 -12.79
N VAL A 315 -1.13 -7.76 -13.64
CA VAL A 315 -2.07 -6.73 -14.10
C VAL A 315 -3.07 -7.36 -15.07
N VAL A 316 -4.36 -7.07 -14.84
CA VAL A 316 -5.50 -7.50 -15.66
C VAL A 316 -6.06 -6.32 -16.46
N ASP A 317 -6.08 -5.11 -15.90
CA ASP A 317 -6.57 -3.91 -16.56
C ASP A 317 -5.48 -2.83 -16.65
N ALA A 318 -5.11 -2.48 -17.88
CA ALA A 318 -4.23 -1.36 -18.22
C ALA A 318 -4.90 -0.41 -19.23
N SER A 319 -6.23 -0.45 -19.31
CA SER A 319 -7.00 0.40 -20.21
C SER A 319 -6.78 1.87 -19.88
N ASN A 320 -6.67 2.71 -20.91
CA ASN A 320 -6.45 4.16 -20.78
C ASN A 320 -5.19 4.58 -19.99
N MET A 321 -4.27 3.68 -19.65
CA MET A 321 -3.18 3.95 -18.70
C MET A 321 -2.36 5.20 -19.07
N PHE A 322 -2.05 5.39 -20.37
CA PHE A 322 -1.34 6.56 -20.90
C PHE A 322 -2.20 7.42 -21.82
N ALA A 323 -3.52 7.31 -21.76
CA ALA A 323 -4.41 8.08 -22.61
C ALA A 323 -4.19 9.59 -22.38
N ASN A 324 -3.81 10.33 -23.41
CA ASN A 324 -3.43 11.74 -23.38
C ASN A 324 -2.20 12.06 -22.51
N ALA A 325 -1.35 11.08 -22.16
CA ALA A 325 -0.04 11.34 -21.56
C ALA A 325 0.93 11.83 -22.65
N SER A 326 0.78 13.10 -23.04
CA SER A 326 1.34 13.62 -24.29
C SER A 326 2.87 13.55 -24.38
N ALA A 327 3.58 13.69 -23.26
CA ALA A 327 5.05 13.62 -23.24
C ALA A 327 5.61 12.19 -23.16
N PHE A 328 4.79 11.18 -22.85
CA PHE A 328 5.26 9.84 -22.54
C PHE A 328 5.86 9.15 -23.78
N ASN A 329 7.13 8.78 -23.70
CA ASN A 329 7.84 8.04 -24.75
C ASN A 329 8.98 7.19 -24.16
N GLN A 330 8.70 6.44 -23.09
CA GLN A 330 9.68 5.57 -22.44
C GLN A 330 9.49 4.10 -22.85
N PRO A 331 10.56 3.32 -23.00
CA PRO A 331 10.47 1.90 -23.37
C PRO A 331 9.57 1.12 -22.41
N LEU A 332 8.78 0.18 -22.96
CA LEU A 332 7.91 -0.75 -22.22
C LEU A 332 8.14 -2.21 -22.66
N ASN A 333 9.22 -2.47 -23.38
CA ASN A 333 9.51 -3.75 -24.02
C ASN A 333 9.78 -4.89 -23.01
N ASN A 334 10.06 -4.59 -21.74
CA ASN A 334 10.28 -5.60 -20.69
C ASN A 334 8.99 -6.01 -19.98
N TRP A 335 7.86 -5.35 -20.25
CA TRP A 335 6.61 -5.65 -19.59
C TRP A 335 6.06 -7.02 -19.98
N ASN A 336 5.77 -7.85 -18.99
CA ASN A 336 4.96 -9.05 -19.21
C ASN A 336 3.47 -8.70 -19.21
N VAL A 337 2.91 -8.53 -20.41
CA VAL A 337 1.50 -8.14 -20.61
C VAL A 337 0.56 -9.33 -20.85
N ALA A 338 1.05 -10.58 -20.72
CA ALA A 338 0.31 -11.78 -21.12
C ALA A 338 -1.01 -12.01 -20.36
N ARG A 339 -1.17 -11.40 -19.18
CA ARG A 339 -2.38 -11.49 -18.33
C ARG A 339 -3.30 -10.28 -18.43
N ILE A 340 -2.90 -9.23 -19.13
CA ILE A 340 -3.74 -8.05 -19.30
C ILE A 340 -4.88 -8.43 -20.23
N GLU A 341 -6.12 -8.21 -19.79
CA GLU A 341 -7.34 -8.46 -20.57
C GLU A 341 -7.83 -7.16 -21.24
N TYR A 342 -7.71 -6.03 -20.53
CA TYR A 342 -8.23 -4.74 -20.96
C TYR A 342 -7.09 -3.75 -21.26
N MET A 343 -6.94 -3.39 -22.54
CA MET A 343 -5.93 -2.43 -23.04
C MET A 343 -6.52 -1.36 -23.96
N GLY A 344 -7.85 -1.21 -23.96
CA GLY A 344 -8.53 -0.19 -24.75
C GLY A 344 -8.00 1.21 -24.43
N MET A 345 -7.79 2.03 -25.47
CA MET A 345 -7.29 3.40 -25.36
C MET A 345 -5.94 3.57 -24.63
N MET A 346 -5.13 2.53 -24.43
CA MET A 346 -3.92 2.57 -23.59
C MET A 346 -2.98 3.74 -23.92
N PHE A 347 -2.77 4.03 -25.21
CA PHE A 347 -1.94 5.11 -25.74
C PHE A 347 -2.73 6.11 -26.61
N ALA A 348 -4.05 6.17 -26.47
CA ALA A 348 -4.86 7.12 -27.22
C ALA A 348 -4.41 8.56 -26.92
N ASN A 349 -4.07 9.36 -27.93
CA ASN A 349 -3.52 10.71 -27.84
C ASN A 349 -2.21 10.82 -27.04
N ALA A 350 -1.47 9.73 -26.84
CA ALA A 350 -0.09 9.77 -26.35
C ALA A 350 0.84 10.24 -27.49
N TYR A 351 0.79 11.54 -27.79
CA TYR A 351 1.32 12.12 -29.03
C TYR A 351 2.81 11.85 -29.29
N MET A 352 3.61 11.59 -28.25
CA MET A 352 5.04 11.31 -28.41
C MET A 352 5.39 9.83 -28.39
N PHE A 353 4.44 8.94 -28.08
CA PHE A 353 4.72 7.52 -27.86
C PHE A 353 5.00 6.80 -29.18
N ASN A 354 6.21 6.25 -29.31
CA ASN A 354 6.65 5.46 -30.47
C ASN A 354 7.69 4.39 -30.10
N GLN A 355 7.44 3.65 -29.03
CA GLN A 355 8.35 2.60 -28.55
C GLN A 355 8.01 1.24 -29.14
N ASP A 356 9.01 0.38 -29.31
CA ASP A 356 8.83 -0.97 -29.86
C ASP A 356 8.12 -1.88 -28.84
N LEU A 357 6.93 -2.35 -29.22
CA LEU A 357 6.10 -3.30 -28.49
C LEU A 357 5.96 -4.64 -29.24
N SER A 358 6.72 -4.84 -30.32
CA SER A 358 6.58 -6.00 -31.21
C SER A 358 6.84 -7.34 -30.50
N GLY A 359 7.62 -7.33 -29.41
CA GLY A 359 7.88 -8.48 -28.53
C GLY A 359 6.80 -8.77 -27.47
N TRP A 360 5.74 -7.96 -27.35
CA TRP A 360 4.70 -8.21 -26.36
C TRP A 360 3.89 -9.48 -26.63
N CYS A 361 3.68 -10.27 -25.59
CA CYS A 361 2.79 -11.43 -25.61
C CYS A 361 1.33 -10.99 -25.39
N VAL A 362 0.55 -10.90 -26.45
CA VAL A 362 -0.85 -10.40 -26.45
C VAL A 362 -1.84 -11.45 -26.94
N SER A 363 -1.68 -12.69 -26.46
CA SER A 363 -2.49 -13.84 -26.89
C SER A 363 -3.96 -13.75 -26.50
N LEU A 364 -4.31 -12.92 -25.50
CA LEU A 364 -5.69 -12.70 -25.07
C LEU A 364 -6.45 -11.74 -26.01
N GLN A 365 -5.73 -10.89 -26.76
CA GLN A 365 -6.30 -9.89 -27.66
C GLN A 365 -6.16 -10.35 -29.12
N VAL A 366 -7.16 -11.07 -29.62
CA VAL A 366 -7.17 -11.55 -31.02
C VAL A 366 -7.24 -10.44 -32.07
N GLN A 367 -7.55 -9.21 -31.66
CA GLN A 367 -7.60 -8.02 -32.50
C GLN A 367 -7.05 -6.83 -31.72
N LYS A 368 -6.59 -5.81 -32.46
CA LYS A 368 -6.14 -4.55 -31.90
C LYS A 368 -7.25 -3.93 -31.01
N PRO A 369 -6.98 -3.66 -29.72
CA PRO A 369 -7.96 -3.05 -28.82
C PRO A 369 -8.45 -1.69 -29.34
N MET A 370 -9.70 -1.35 -28.98
CA MET A 370 -10.34 -0.11 -29.42
C MET A 370 -9.48 1.12 -29.09
N MET A 371 -9.15 1.90 -30.11
CA MET A 371 -8.34 3.12 -30.02
C MET A 371 -7.01 2.94 -29.26
N PHE A 372 -6.42 1.73 -29.26
CA PHE A 372 -5.21 1.39 -28.52
C PHE A 372 -4.13 2.47 -28.57
N ASP A 373 -3.88 3.03 -29.75
CA ASP A 373 -2.81 3.96 -30.07
C ASP A 373 -3.27 5.15 -30.94
N SER A 374 -4.59 5.41 -31.00
CA SER A 374 -5.15 6.48 -31.83
C SER A 374 -4.45 7.82 -31.56
N ASN A 375 -3.95 8.49 -32.60
CA ASN A 375 -3.20 9.75 -32.49
C ASN A 375 -1.90 9.67 -31.67
N SER A 376 -1.29 8.49 -31.50
CA SER A 376 0.11 8.37 -31.08
C SER A 376 1.05 8.36 -32.29
N LEU A 377 2.37 8.32 -32.05
CA LEU A 377 3.39 8.15 -33.10
C LEU A 377 3.75 6.68 -33.36
N LEU A 378 3.06 5.72 -32.73
CA LEU A 378 3.30 4.30 -32.95
C LEU A 378 3.15 3.95 -34.44
N VAL A 379 4.20 3.33 -34.97
CA VAL A 379 4.22 2.78 -36.32
C VAL A 379 3.89 1.29 -36.31
N LEU A 380 3.49 0.75 -37.46
CA LEU A 380 3.06 -0.65 -37.58
C LEU A 380 4.12 -1.67 -37.13
N GLU A 381 5.40 -1.40 -37.37
CA GLU A 381 6.53 -2.27 -36.98
C GLU A 381 6.75 -2.33 -35.46
N HIS A 382 6.31 -1.31 -34.73
CA HIS A 382 6.40 -1.25 -33.28
C HIS A 382 5.16 -1.83 -32.59
N LEU A 383 4.11 -2.21 -33.32
CA LEU A 383 2.91 -2.77 -32.73
C LEU A 383 3.10 -4.25 -32.36
N PRO A 384 2.45 -4.72 -31.28
CA PRO A 384 2.38 -6.15 -30.99
C PRO A 384 1.68 -6.91 -32.12
N VAL A 385 2.06 -8.17 -32.30
CA VAL A 385 1.32 -9.10 -33.17
C VAL A 385 0.14 -9.66 -32.38
N TRP A 386 -1.02 -9.00 -32.51
CA TRP A 386 -2.27 -9.34 -31.82
C TRP A 386 -2.63 -10.83 -31.94
N GLY A 387 -3.00 -11.45 -30.82
CA GLY A 387 -3.37 -12.86 -30.73
C GLY A 387 -2.17 -13.82 -30.69
N THR A 388 -0.94 -13.31 -30.52
CA THR A 388 0.27 -14.14 -30.48
C THR A 388 1.15 -13.87 -29.27
N CYS A 389 2.12 -14.75 -29.05
CA CYS A 389 3.15 -14.62 -28.04
C CYS A 389 4.50 -14.87 -28.72
N PRO A 390 5.20 -13.82 -29.17
CA PRO A 390 6.52 -13.96 -29.76
C PRO A 390 7.45 -14.68 -28.76
N SER A 391 8.21 -15.67 -29.22
CA SER A 391 9.26 -16.25 -28.38
C SER A 391 10.32 -15.18 -28.12
N PRO A 392 10.85 -15.05 -26.90
CA PRO A 392 11.93 -14.11 -26.63
C PRO A 392 13.11 -14.44 -27.56
N SER A 393 13.53 -13.43 -28.32
CA SER A 393 14.64 -13.49 -29.28
C SER A 393 16.00 -13.53 -28.59
#